data_AF-A0A655ARR2-F1
#
_entry.id   AF-A0A655ARR2-F1
#
_cell.length_a   1.000
_cell.length_b   1.000
_cell.length_c   1.000
_cell.angle_alpha   90.00
_cell.angle_beta   90.00
_cell.angle_gamma   90.00
#
_symmetry.space_group_name_H-M   'P 1'
#
loop_
_entity.id
_entity.type
_entity.pdbx_description
1 polymer ?
#
loop_
_entity_poly.entity_id
_entity_poly.type
_entity_poly.pdbx_seq_one_letter_code
_entity_poly.pdbx_strand_id
1 'polypeptide(L)'
;MAVFRNPTVALRAVLVAQDAVKSLEVQGYTPRMRIGIHTGRPQRLAADWLGVDVNIAARVMERATKGGIMISQPTLDLIPQSELDALGVVARRVRKPVFASKPTGIPPDLAIYRIKTVSESTAADNFDEMSPDAQ
;
A
#
# COMPACT_ATOMS: atom_id res chain seq x y z
N MET A 1 1.86 -4.88 -13.63
CA MET A 1 2.78 -4.98 -12.47
C MET A 1 4.04 -4.19 -12.80
N ALA A 2 4.64 -3.51 -11.82
CA ALA A 2 5.92 -2.82 -11.98
C ALA A 2 6.90 -3.34 -10.93
N VAL A 3 8.18 -3.49 -11.32
CA VAL A 3 9.23 -4.01 -10.44
C VAL A 3 10.38 -3.03 -10.40
N PHE A 4 10.81 -2.71 -9.18
CA PHE A 4 11.88 -1.77 -8.90
C PHE A 4 12.97 -2.46 -8.09
N ARG A 5 14.23 -2.10 -8.35
CA ARG A 5 15.36 -2.58 -7.54
C ARG A 5 15.48 -1.87 -6.20
N ASN A 6 14.92 -0.68 -6.08
CA ASN A 6 14.98 0.15 -4.88
C ASN A 6 13.55 0.49 -4.40
N PRO A 7 13.19 0.19 -3.13
CA PRO A 7 11.86 0.42 -2.59
C PRO A 7 11.50 1.90 -2.47
N THR A 8 12.46 2.79 -2.22
CA THR A 8 12.25 4.24 -2.22
C THR A 8 11.82 4.76 -3.59
N VAL A 9 12.42 4.23 -4.67
CA VAL A 9 12.02 4.57 -6.05
C VAL A 9 10.61 4.06 -6.33
N ALA A 10 10.27 2.85 -5.88
CA ALA A 10 8.91 2.31 -6.01
C ALA A 10 7.89 3.21 -5.32
N LEU A 11 8.16 3.62 -4.07
CA LEU A 11 7.28 4.49 -3.31
C LEU A 11 7.09 5.85 -3.98
N ARG A 12 8.18 6.49 -4.44
CA ARG A 12 8.13 7.76 -5.17
C ARG A 12 7.29 7.65 -6.45
N ALA A 13 7.51 6.60 -7.25
CA ALA A 13 6.76 6.38 -8.48
C ALA A 13 5.26 6.19 -8.20
N VAL A 14 4.92 5.46 -7.13
CA VAL A 14 3.54 5.25 -6.70
C VAL A 14 2.86 6.54 -6.26
N LEU A 15 3.56 7.41 -5.53
CA LEU A 15 3.02 8.71 -5.11
C LEU A 15 2.70 9.59 -6.32
N VAL A 16 3.61 9.69 -7.29
CA VAL A 16 3.38 10.41 -8.55
C VAL A 16 2.19 9.84 -9.31
N ALA A 17 2.13 8.51 -9.45
CA ALA A 17 1.04 7.85 -10.16
C ALA A 17 -0.30 8.04 -9.45
N GLN A 18 -0.33 8.01 -8.12
CA GLN A 18 -1.55 8.24 -7.35
C GLN A 18 -2.07 9.68 -7.55
N ASP A 19 -1.18 10.66 -7.52
CA ASP A 19 -1.54 12.06 -7.74
C ASP A 19 -2.06 12.29 -9.17
N ALA A 20 -1.37 11.74 -10.18
CA ALA A 20 -1.80 11.81 -11.56
C ALA A 20 -3.18 11.17 -11.80
N VAL A 21 -3.52 10.09 -11.07
CA VAL A 21 -4.84 9.46 -11.16
C VAL A 21 -5.93 10.33 -10.54
N LYS A 22 -5.64 11.10 -9.48
CA LYS A 22 -6.61 12.00 -8.82
C LYS A 22 -7.14 13.08 -9.78
N SER A 23 -6.36 13.50 -10.77
CA SER A 23 -6.75 14.52 -11.75
C SER A 23 -7.52 13.97 -12.96
N LEU A 24 -7.74 12.66 -13.04
CA LEU A 24 -8.45 12.07 -14.18
C LEU A 24 -9.96 12.11 -13.96
N GLU A 25 -10.70 12.60 -14.94
CA GLU A 25 -12.14 12.43 -15.06
C GLU A 25 -12.43 11.69 -16.36
N VAL A 26 -13.13 10.55 -16.25
CA VAL A 26 -13.52 9.74 -17.39
C VAL A 26 -15.01 9.52 -17.32
N GLN A 27 -15.76 10.15 -18.23
CA GLN A 27 -17.22 10.02 -18.31
C GLN A 27 -17.93 10.29 -16.96
N GLY A 28 -17.51 11.35 -16.25
CA GLY A 28 -18.08 11.71 -14.94
C GLY A 28 -17.59 10.85 -13.76
N TYR A 29 -16.59 9.99 -13.96
CA TYR A 29 -16.00 9.17 -12.91
C TYR A 29 -14.54 9.55 -12.63
N THR A 30 -14.20 9.72 -11.35
CA THR A 30 -12.82 9.92 -10.87
C THR A 30 -12.26 8.61 -10.30
N PRO A 31 -11.36 7.90 -11.01
CA PRO A 31 -10.83 6.64 -10.56
C PRO A 31 -9.97 6.77 -9.29
N ARG A 32 -9.95 5.71 -8.47
CA ARG A 32 -9.07 5.60 -7.30
C ARG A 32 -8.14 4.40 -7.46
N MET A 33 -6.83 4.66 -7.40
CA MET A 33 -5.83 3.61 -7.52
C MET A 33 -5.57 2.91 -6.17
N ARG A 34 -5.56 1.57 -6.21
CA ARG A 34 -5.11 0.71 -5.11
C ARG A 34 -3.69 0.25 -5.39
N ILE A 35 -2.81 0.38 -4.40
CA ILE A 35 -1.40 0.01 -4.55
C ILE A 35 -0.97 -0.89 -3.39
N GLY A 36 -0.24 -1.95 -3.73
CA GLY A 36 0.51 -2.78 -2.79
C GLY A 36 1.98 -2.82 -3.18
N ILE A 37 2.86 -2.61 -2.21
CA ILE A 37 4.31 -2.67 -2.40
C ILE A 37 4.88 -3.76 -1.48
N HIS A 38 5.59 -4.70 -2.08
CA HIS A 38 6.28 -5.76 -1.37
C HIS A 38 7.68 -5.97 -1.93
N THR A 39 8.61 -6.35 -1.04
CA THR A 39 10.00 -6.66 -1.37
C THR A 39 10.26 -8.09 -0.95
N GLY A 40 10.74 -8.86 -1.91
CA GLY A 40 11.13 -10.25 -1.73
C GLY A 40 12.14 -10.65 -2.80
N ARG A 41 12.11 -11.90 -3.23
CA ARG A 41 13.06 -12.46 -4.22
C ARG A 41 12.31 -13.13 -5.38
N PRO A 42 11.46 -12.39 -6.14
CA PRO A 42 10.78 -12.96 -7.28
C PRO A 42 11.77 -13.36 -8.37
N GLN A 43 11.44 -14.38 -9.14
CA GLN A 43 12.24 -14.85 -10.26
C GLN A 43 11.70 -14.26 -11.56
N ARG A 44 12.61 -13.75 -12.41
CA ARG A 44 12.23 -13.25 -13.73
C ARG A 44 12.15 -14.40 -14.72
N LEU A 45 11.01 -14.58 -15.37
CA LEU A 45 10.84 -15.53 -16.46
C LEU A 45 10.42 -14.77 -17.73
N ALA A 46 11.35 -14.63 -18.67
CA ALA A 46 11.18 -13.83 -19.88
C ALA A 46 10.71 -12.38 -19.57
N ALA A 47 9.46 -12.07 -19.90
CA ALA A 47 8.84 -10.76 -19.72
C ALA A 47 8.06 -10.62 -18.40
N ASP A 48 7.98 -11.67 -17.58
CA ASP A 48 7.17 -11.69 -16.36
C ASP A 48 7.99 -12.00 -15.09
N TRP A 49 7.37 -11.81 -13.93
CA TRP A 49 7.92 -12.17 -12.63
C TRP A 49 7.03 -13.20 -11.94
N LEU A 50 7.67 -14.25 -11.43
CA LEU A 50 7.02 -15.35 -10.74
C LEU A 50 7.55 -15.50 -9.31
N GLY A 51 6.73 -16.14 -8.48
CA GLY A 51 7.08 -16.49 -7.11
C GLY A 51 6.08 -15.97 -6.08
N VAL A 52 6.22 -16.48 -4.87
CA VAL A 52 5.31 -16.15 -3.75
C VAL A 52 5.30 -14.65 -3.47
N ASP A 53 6.43 -13.95 -3.63
CA ASP A 53 6.52 -12.50 -3.37
C ASP A 53 5.62 -11.67 -4.29
N VAL A 54 5.39 -12.10 -5.54
CA VAL A 54 4.47 -11.44 -6.46
C VAL A 54 3.03 -11.56 -5.95
N ASN A 55 2.67 -12.75 -5.47
CA ASN A 55 1.36 -12.98 -4.87
C ASN A 55 1.18 -12.20 -3.57
N ILE A 56 2.23 -12.11 -2.73
CA ILE A 56 2.22 -11.28 -1.52
C ILE A 56 1.98 -9.83 -1.89
N ALA A 57 2.65 -9.27 -2.92
CA ALA A 57 2.41 -7.90 -3.37
C ALA A 57 0.94 -7.65 -3.75
N ALA A 58 0.32 -8.60 -4.45
CA ALA A 58 -1.10 -8.53 -4.78
C ALA A 58 -1.98 -8.57 -3.52
N ARG A 59 -1.70 -9.44 -2.54
CA ARG A 59 -2.45 -9.49 -1.28
C ARG A 59 -2.23 -8.27 -0.39
N VAL A 60 -1.06 -7.65 -0.43
CA VAL A 60 -0.81 -6.35 0.20
C VAL A 60 -1.68 -5.27 -0.45
N MET A 61 -1.78 -5.26 -1.78
CA MET A 61 -2.65 -4.33 -2.52
C MET A 61 -4.13 -4.51 -2.17
N GLU A 62 -4.60 -5.74 -1.99
CA GLU A 62 -6.00 -6.01 -1.62
C GLU A 62 -6.42 -5.34 -0.31
N ARG A 63 -5.46 -5.07 0.60
CA ARG A 63 -5.73 -4.33 1.85
C ARG A 63 -6.04 -2.86 1.62
N ALA A 64 -5.67 -2.28 0.47
CA ALA A 64 -5.93 -0.90 0.10
C ALA A 64 -7.41 -0.69 -0.31
N THR A 65 -8.35 -0.97 0.60
CA THR A 65 -9.77 -0.73 0.34
C THR A 65 -10.03 0.76 0.09
N LYS A 66 -10.88 1.06 -0.91
CA LYS A 66 -11.19 2.42 -1.36
C LYS A 66 -9.95 3.19 -1.87
N GLY A 67 -8.95 2.51 -2.44
CA GLY A 67 -7.73 3.17 -2.90
C GLY A 67 -6.71 3.38 -1.78
N GLY A 68 -5.55 3.91 -2.16
CA GLY A 68 -4.44 4.16 -1.24
C GLY A 68 -3.29 3.19 -1.42
N ILE A 69 -2.27 3.36 -0.58
CA ILE A 69 -0.98 2.68 -0.71
C ILE A 69 -0.77 1.81 0.52
N MET A 70 -0.56 0.52 0.30
CA MET A 70 -0.18 -0.44 1.31
C MET A 70 1.25 -0.90 1.06
N ILE A 71 2.04 -0.96 2.11
CA ILE A 71 3.44 -1.39 2.07
C ILE A 71 3.66 -2.51 3.09
N SER A 72 4.36 -3.55 2.68
CA SER A 72 4.77 -4.61 3.60
C SER A 72 5.94 -4.17 4.49
N GLN A 73 6.04 -4.73 5.71
CA GLN A 73 7.16 -4.47 6.62
C GLN A 73 8.53 -4.68 5.96
N PRO A 74 8.82 -5.78 5.22
CA PRO A 74 10.12 -5.95 4.56
C PRO A 74 10.47 -4.84 3.56
N THR A 75 9.47 -4.22 2.93
CA THR A 75 9.70 -3.07 2.05
C THR A 75 9.96 -1.81 2.85
N LEU A 76 9.16 -1.57 3.89
CA LEU A 76 9.26 -0.37 4.72
C LEU A 76 10.62 -0.30 5.45
N ASP A 77 11.10 -1.43 5.96
CA ASP A 77 12.40 -1.55 6.65
C ASP A 77 13.61 -1.17 5.77
N LEU A 78 13.42 -1.18 4.44
CA LEU A 78 14.45 -0.82 3.48
C LEU A 78 14.37 0.64 3.00
N ILE A 79 13.38 1.40 3.48
CA ILE A 79 13.23 2.83 3.17
C ILE A 79 13.70 3.63 4.39
N PRO A 80 14.78 4.42 4.28
CA PRO A 80 15.22 5.27 5.38
C PRO A 80 14.13 6.24 5.82
N GLN A 81 14.02 6.49 7.14
CA GLN A 81 13.05 7.44 7.68
C GLN A 81 13.20 8.84 7.03
N SER A 82 14.43 9.28 6.76
CA SER A 82 14.71 10.54 6.08
C SER A 82 14.10 10.63 4.66
N GLU A 83 13.97 9.51 3.96
CA GLU A 83 13.30 9.46 2.65
C GLU A 83 11.77 9.55 2.81
N LEU A 84 11.19 8.91 3.84
CA LEU A 84 9.77 9.07 4.14
C LEU A 84 9.44 10.52 4.49
N ASP A 85 10.29 11.15 5.31
CA ASP A 85 10.16 12.55 5.72
C ASP A 85 10.28 13.49 4.50
N ALA A 86 11.29 13.27 3.64
CA ALA A 86 11.48 14.05 2.41
C ALA A 86 10.33 13.87 1.41
N LEU A 87 9.67 12.72 1.39
CA LEU A 87 8.47 12.46 0.61
C LEU A 87 7.20 13.02 1.26
N GLY A 88 7.27 13.52 2.50
CA GLY A 88 6.12 14.04 3.23
C GLY A 88 5.07 12.98 3.51
N VAL A 89 5.49 11.75 3.82
CA VAL A 89 4.61 10.62 4.08
C VAL A 89 4.86 9.96 5.43
N VAL A 90 3.80 9.38 5.99
CA VAL A 90 3.86 8.60 7.23
C VAL A 90 3.33 7.19 6.99
N ALA A 91 3.99 6.20 7.60
CA ALA A 91 3.55 4.81 7.58
C ALA A 91 2.77 4.48 8.87
N ARG A 92 1.48 4.16 8.75
CA ARG A 92 0.65 3.73 9.89
C ARG A 92 0.39 2.24 9.80
N ARG A 93 0.71 1.49 10.85
CA ARG A 93 0.50 0.04 10.91
C ARG A 93 -0.99 -0.28 10.83
N VAL A 94 -1.36 -1.19 9.92
CA VAL A 94 -2.73 -1.69 9.80
C VAL A 94 -2.98 -2.71 10.91
N ARG A 95 -3.98 -2.46 11.77
CA ARG A 95 -4.37 -3.39 12.84
C ARG A 95 -5.08 -4.61 12.25
N LYS A 96 -4.76 -5.80 12.77
CA LYS A 96 -5.51 -7.03 12.46
C LYS A 96 -6.76 -7.07 13.34
N PRO A 97 -7.97 -7.18 12.77
CA PRO A 97 -9.16 -7.42 13.57
C PRO A 97 -9.01 -8.76 14.30
N VAL A 98 -9.33 -8.79 15.59
CA VAL A 98 -9.14 -9.96 16.46
C VAL A 98 -9.94 -11.18 15.99
N PHE A 99 -11.02 -10.96 15.23
CA PHE A 99 -11.91 -11.99 14.69
C PHE A 99 -11.86 -12.12 13.16
N ALA A 100 -10.86 -11.54 12.50
CA ALA A 100 -10.70 -11.71 11.06
C ALA A 100 -10.21 -13.12 10.73
N SER A 101 -10.76 -13.71 9.67
CA SER A 101 -10.23 -14.93 9.07
C SER A 101 -8.74 -14.76 8.72
N LYS A 102 -7.96 -15.83 8.89
CA LYS A 102 -6.53 -15.82 8.54
C LYS A 102 -6.40 -15.40 7.08
N PRO A 103 -5.58 -14.38 6.78
CA PRO A 103 -5.46 -13.91 5.42
C PRO A 103 -4.78 -14.97 4.56
N THR A 104 -5.48 -15.41 3.52
CA THR A 104 -5.00 -16.44 2.59
C THR A 104 -3.91 -15.86 1.69
N GLY A 105 -2.79 -16.56 1.52
CA GLY A 105 -1.74 -16.18 0.56
C GLY A 105 -0.76 -15.11 1.04
N ILE A 106 -0.75 -14.75 2.33
CA ILE A 106 0.33 -13.99 2.97
C ILE A 106 0.84 -14.69 4.23
N PRO A 107 2.13 -14.54 4.58
CA PRO A 107 2.64 -15.00 5.86
C PRO A 107 1.80 -14.45 7.03
N PRO A 108 1.48 -15.27 8.05
CA PRO A 108 0.56 -14.88 9.13
C PRO A 108 1.09 -13.74 9.99
N ASP A 109 2.40 -13.54 10.01
CA ASP A 109 3.14 -12.53 10.75
C ASP A 109 3.47 -11.29 9.92
N LEU A 110 3.24 -11.31 8.61
CA LEU A 110 3.51 -10.17 7.73
C LEU A 110 2.74 -8.93 8.22
N ALA A 111 3.48 -7.91 8.67
CA ALA A 111 2.94 -6.61 9.01
C ALA A 111 2.78 -5.76 7.75
N ILE A 112 1.67 -5.03 7.69
CA ILE A 112 1.30 -4.15 6.57
C ILE A 112 1.05 -2.76 7.14
N TYR A 113 1.50 -1.75 6.41
CA TYR A 113 1.34 -0.34 6.77
C TYR A 113 0.62 0.37 5.64
N ARG A 114 -0.22 1.33 6.02
CA ARG A 114 -0.81 2.29 5.10
C ARG A 114 0.12 3.50 5.03
N ILE A 115 0.47 3.91 3.82
CA ILE A 115 1.15 5.20 3.60
C ILE A 115 0.08 6.29 3.50
N LYS A 116 0.24 7.36 4.28
CA LYS A 116 -0.57 8.59 4.20
C LYS A 116 0.34 9.77 3.91
N THR A 117 -0.12 10.73 3.13
CA THR A 117 0.56 12.03 3.03
C THR A 117 0.32 12.82 4.32
N VAL A 118 1.26 13.71 4.68
CA VAL A 118 1.15 14.53 5.91
C VAL A 118 -0.10 15.43 5.88
N SER A 119 -0.50 15.94 4.70
CA SER A 119 -1.75 16.71 4.53
C SER A 119 -3.03 15.87 4.73
N GLU A 120 -3.02 14.59 4.33
CA GLU A 120 -4.13 13.66 4.59
C GLU A 120 -4.18 13.17 6.05
N SER A 121 -3.08 13.34 6.81
CA SER A 121 -3.00 12.88 8.20
C SER A 121 -3.78 13.76 9.16
N THR A 122 -3.95 15.05 8.85
CA THR A 122 -4.75 16.00 9.67
C THR A 122 -6.26 15.85 9.45
N ALA A 123 -6.68 15.35 8.29
CA ALA A 123 -8.10 15.16 7.96
C ALA A 123 -8.67 13.79 8.40
N ALA A 124 -7.81 12.76 8.51
CA ALA A 124 -8.24 11.38 8.71
C ALA A 124 -8.37 10.92 10.17
N ASP A 125 -7.94 11.72 11.15
CA ASP A 125 -8.12 11.39 12.58
C ASP A 125 -9.59 11.58 13.06
N ASN A 126 -10.49 12.11 12.22
CA ASN A 126 -11.92 12.30 12.54
C ASN A 126 -12.88 11.21 11.99
N PHE A 127 -12.43 10.24 11.18
CA PHE A 127 -13.33 9.30 10.49
C PHE A 127 -13.16 7.83 10.84
N ASP A 128 -12.10 7.43 11.55
CA ASP A 128 -11.90 6.02 11.96
C ASP A 128 -12.64 5.65 13.27
N GLU A 129 -13.41 6.59 13.88
CA GLU A 129 -14.18 6.35 15.12
C GLU A 129 -15.68 6.07 14.94
N MET A 130 -16.26 6.17 13.73
CA MET A 130 -17.69 5.90 13.55
C MET A 130 -17.97 4.49 13.00
N SER A 131 -18.37 3.63 13.93
CA SER A 131 -19.15 2.38 13.81
C SER A 131 -18.41 1.08 13.45
N PRO A 132 -18.56 0.08 14.34
CA PRO A 132 -19.49 -1.00 14.06
C PRO A 132 -20.56 -1.01 15.15
N ASP A 133 -21.75 -0.48 14.82
CA ASP A 133 -23.05 -0.95 15.32
C ASP A 133 -24.13 -0.03 14.75
N ALA A 134 -24.78 -0.52 13.70
CA ALA A 134 -26.09 -0.09 13.26
C ALA A 134 -26.75 -1.31 12.60
N GLN A 135 -27.35 -2.15 13.43
CA GLN A 135 -28.59 -2.86 13.10
C GLN A 135 -29.71 -2.12 13.82
#